data_AF-A0A925LYJ4-F1
#
_entry.id   AF-A0A925LYJ4-F1
#
_cell.length_a   1.000
_cell.length_b   1.000
_cell.length_c   1.000
_cell.angle_alpha   90.00
_cell.angle_beta   90.00
_cell.angle_gamma   90.00
#
_symmetry.space_group_name_H-M   'P 1'
#
loop_
_entity.id
_entity.type
_entity.pdbx_description
1 polymer ?
#
loop_
_entity_poly.entity_id
_entity_poly.type
_entity_poly.pdbx_seq_one_letter_code
_entity_poly.pdbx_strand_id
1 'polypeptide(L)'
;LAPQLRAGFFAQQHDLPAAGCRPDISHDEEFSSYFWGAIAGRSRTGVPITGCDIDENGVVSFAEAYAYAVTAGHTIDIPLRTSDVLLRTYSRMTLADADAPPARPEVNSATDKDSEPEPKQNPSATAPGGNDRPQSNRSSLTGPLQTFVDQGRPVSGRIVTGLSKGLGFSLQDDVASVVAAYDAHRKNARRPGPGGRRRPGSGRRELLQEITDKWPELGDAKHWEESPLLKPDNQEQLLAELKQLPAWKSYDQRRQQSIELEEQSERHELREVKFRRLINTLESIVLEKHLPQVATPEVVERYRLLIRLEESTLGSTESR
;
A
#
# COMPACT_ATOMS: atom_id res chain seq x y z
N LEU A 1 -26.42 0.66 4.20
CA LEU A 1 -25.80 1.17 2.94
C LEU A 1 -26.30 2.58 2.69
N ALA A 2 -25.45 3.48 2.19
CA ALA A 2 -25.89 4.84 1.85
C ALA A 2 -26.95 4.80 0.73
N PRO A 3 -27.98 5.67 0.76
CA PRO A 3 -29.07 5.63 -0.22
C PRO A 3 -28.60 5.97 -1.64
N GLN A 4 -27.64 6.88 -1.76
CA GLN A 4 -27.09 7.30 -3.05
C GLN A 4 -25.97 6.36 -3.49
N LEU A 5 -25.94 5.97 -4.77
CA LEU A 5 -24.85 5.19 -5.35
C LEU A 5 -23.68 6.12 -5.66
N ARG A 6 -22.54 5.87 -5.02
CA ARG A 6 -21.29 6.63 -5.21
C ARG A 6 -20.14 5.65 -5.20
N ALA A 7 -19.23 5.79 -6.15
CA ALA A 7 -17.95 5.10 -6.16
C ALA A 7 -16.83 6.12 -5.90
N GLY A 8 -15.78 5.65 -5.25
CA GLY A 8 -14.63 6.46 -4.86
C GLY A 8 -13.37 5.61 -4.91
N PHE A 9 -12.27 6.29 -5.24
CA PHE A 9 -10.93 5.77 -5.34
C PHE A 9 -10.08 6.53 -4.32
N PHE A 10 -9.41 5.80 -3.44
CA PHE A 10 -8.67 6.38 -2.33
C PHE A 10 -7.21 5.99 -2.47
N ALA A 11 -6.30 6.94 -2.25
CA ALA A 11 -4.87 6.70 -2.31
C ALA A 11 -4.41 5.71 -1.22
N GLN A 12 -4.99 5.78 -0.03
CA GLN A 12 -4.47 5.05 1.13
C GLN A 12 -5.58 4.46 2.00
N GLN A 13 -5.26 3.37 2.70
CA GLN A 13 -6.12 2.76 3.72
C GLN A 13 -6.39 3.74 4.88
N HIS A 14 -7.58 3.65 5.47
CA HIS A 14 -8.07 4.58 6.51
C HIS A 14 -7.18 4.72 7.76
N ASP A 15 -6.32 3.75 8.02
CA ASP A 15 -5.44 3.63 9.19
C ASP A 15 -3.97 4.00 8.89
N LEU A 16 -3.67 4.41 7.65
CA LEU A 16 -2.31 4.73 7.22
C LEU A 16 -2.19 6.17 6.70
N PRO A 17 -1.04 6.82 6.92
CA PRO A 17 -0.75 8.10 6.28
C PRO A 17 -0.58 7.90 4.77
N ALA A 18 -1.20 8.79 3.98
CA ALA A 18 -0.98 8.84 2.54
C ALA A 18 0.35 9.55 2.23
N ALA A 19 0.95 9.24 1.08
CA ALA A 19 2.08 10.00 0.57
C ALA A 19 1.70 11.47 0.42
N GLY A 20 2.52 12.36 1.00
CA GLY A 20 2.30 13.80 0.96
C GLY A 20 2.81 14.41 -0.35
N CYS A 21 2.25 15.56 -0.73
CA CYS A 21 2.71 16.28 -1.90
C CYS A 21 4.14 16.79 -1.72
N ARG A 22 5.02 16.46 -2.67
CA ARG A 22 6.32 17.12 -2.78
C ARG A 22 6.14 18.40 -3.61
N PRO A 23 6.77 19.54 -3.22
CA PRO A 23 6.67 20.78 -3.99
C PRO A 23 7.36 20.69 -5.36
N ASP A 24 8.19 19.66 -5.56
CA ASP A 24 8.86 19.37 -6.83
C ASP A 24 7.95 18.60 -7.79
N ILE A 25 7.64 19.22 -8.92
CA ILE A 25 6.80 18.62 -9.96
C ILE A 25 7.50 17.53 -10.79
N SER A 26 8.83 17.47 -10.72
CA SER A 26 9.63 16.50 -11.49
C SER A 26 9.62 15.09 -10.90
N HIS A 27 9.34 14.98 -9.59
CA HIS A 27 9.24 13.72 -8.84
C HIS A 27 7.83 13.55 -8.26
N ASP A 28 6.83 13.67 -9.13
CA ASP A 28 5.42 13.58 -8.78
C ASP A 28 4.95 12.12 -8.73
N GLU A 29 5.34 11.44 -7.66
CA GLU A 29 5.04 10.04 -7.41
C GLU A 29 3.81 9.90 -6.49
N GLU A 30 2.71 10.56 -6.84
CA GLU A 30 1.44 10.49 -6.08
C GLU A 30 0.42 9.58 -6.77
N PHE A 31 -0.42 8.89 -6.00
CA PHE A 31 -1.50 8.04 -6.56
C PHE A 31 -2.37 8.79 -7.58
N SER A 32 -2.78 10.01 -7.25
CA SER A 32 -3.59 10.91 -8.09
C SER A 32 -2.94 11.17 -9.44
N SER A 33 -1.63 11.40 -9.45
CA SER A 33 -0.86 11.73 -10.66
C SER A 33 -0.81 10.56 -11.64
N TYR A 34 -0.66 9.33 -11.14
CA TYR A 34 -0.79 8.13 -11.98
C TYR A 34 -2.22 7.88 -12.43
N PHE A 35 -3.20 8.03 -11.53
CA PHE A 35 -4.61 7.78 -11.83
C PHE A 35 -5.14 8.72 -12.92
N TRP A 36 -4.97 10.03 -12.75
CA TRP A 36 -5.41 11.00 -13.75
C TRP A 36 -4.55 10.97 -15.01
N GLY A 37 -3.25 10.66 -14.87
CA GLY A 37 -2.36 10.50 -16.02
C GLY A 37 -2.79 9.35 -16.93
N ALA A 38 -3.25 8.23 -16.37
CA ALA A 38 -3.78 7.10 -17.13
C ALA A 38 -5.01 7.49 -17.96
N ILE A 39 -5.94 8.24 -17.36
CA ILE A 39 -7.16 8.70 -18.04
C ILE A 39 -6.81 9.72 -19.14
N ALA A 40 -5.85 10.60 -18.88
CA ALA A 40 -5.39 11.60 -19.84
C ALA A 40 -4.50 11.03 -20.95
N GLY A 41 -4.03 9.78 -20.83
CA GLY A 41 -3.07 9.16 -21.74
C GLY A 41 -1.65 9.77 -21.67
N ARG A 42 -1.35 10.56 -20.64
CA ARG A 42 -0.04 11.20 -20.42
C ARG A 42 0.17 11.57 -18.96
N SER A 43 1.41 11.50 -18.49
CA SER A 43 1.80 11.94 -17.16
C SER A 43 1.64 13.46 -17.00
N ARG A 44 1.74 13.97 -15.76
CA ARG A 44 1.75 15.41 -15.48
C ARG A 44 2.88 16.16 -16.19
N THR A 45 4.01 15.49 -16.44
CA THR A 45 5.17 16.03 -17.17
C THR A 45 5.07 15.87 -18.69
N GLY A 46 3.95 15.35 -19.20
CA GLY A 46 3.68 15.20 -20.63
C GLY A 46 4.22 13.92 -21.25
N VAL A 47 4.74 12.98 -20.45
CA VAL A 47 5.21 11.67 -20.94
C VAL A 47 4.00 10.81 -21.34
N PRO A 48 3.93 10.28 -22.57
CA PRO A 48 2.81 9.42 -22.98
C PRO A 48 2.67 8.19 -22.07
N ILE A 49 1.43 7.87 -21.71
CA ILE A 49 1.06 6.67 -20.95
C ILE A 49 0.26 5.75 -21.87
N THR A 50 0.68 4.49 -21.98
CA THR A 50 0.08 3.50 -22.89
C THR A 50 -0.29 2.20 -22.17
N GLY A 51 -1.14 1.38 -22.80
CA GLY A 51 -1.53 0.07 -22.26
C GLY A 51 -2.41 0.12 -21.00
N CYS A 52 -3.15 1.22 -20.83
CA CYS A 52 -4.13 1.42 -19.76
C CYS A 52 -5.53 0.92 -20.13
N ASP A 53 -5.91 1.00 -21.41
CA ASP A 53 -7.13 0.40 -21.95
C ASP A 53 -6.95 -1.12 -21.97
N ILE A 54 -7.55 -1.81 -20.99
CA ILE A 54 -7.41 -3.24 -20.73
C ILE A 54 -8.42 -4.03 -21.57
N ASP A 55 -9.63 -3.50 -21.75
CA ASP A 55 -10.69 -4.14 -22.53
C ASP A 55 -10.67 -3.78 -24.03
N GLU A 56 -9.75 -2.90 -24.44
CA GLU A 56 -9.50 -2.46 -25.82
C GLU A 56 -10.70 -1.74 -26.46
N ASN A 57 -11.52 -1.06 -25.64
CA ASN A 57 -12.71 -0.35 -26.10
C ASN A 57 -12.40 1.08 -26.63
N GLY A 58 -11.15 1.52 -26.56
CA GLY A 58 -10.66 2.81 -27.03
C GLY A 58 -10.73 3.94 -25.99
N VAL A 59 -11.21 3.69 -24.78
CA VAL A 59 -11.32 4.66 -23.68
C VAL A 59 -10.89 4.05 -22.35
N VAL A 60 -10.20 4.83 -21.51
CA VAL A 60 -9.76 4.36 -20.18
C VAL A 60 -10.85 4.63 -19.14
N SER A 61 -11.38 3.57 -18.54
CA SER A 61 -12.29 3.60 -17.39
C SER A 61 -11.58 3.99 -16.09
N PHE A 62 -12.34 4.37 -15.07
CA PHE A 62 -11.76 4.65 -13.76
C PHE A 62 -11.11 3.41 -13.11
N ALA A 63 -11.66 2.21 -13.35
CA ALA A 63 -11.12 0.95 -12.86
C ALA A 63 -9.76 0.62 -13.53
N GLU A 64 -9.62 0.90 -14.82
CA GLU A 64 -8.37 0.74 -15.55
C GLU A 64 -7.31 1.76 -15.11
N ALA A 65 -7.71 3.01 -14.94
CA ALA A 65 -6.85 4.06 -14.38
C ALA A 65 -6.35 3.69 -12.97
N TYR A 66 -7.22 3.10 -12.15
CA TYR A 66 -6.85 2.55 -10.85
C TYR A 66 -5.83 1.42 -10.98
N ALA A 67 -6.04 0.46 -11.89
CA ALA A 67 -5.08 -0.62 -12.11
C ALA A 67 -3.71 -0.09 -12.54
N TYR A 68 -3.67 0.93 -13.41
CA TYR A 68 -2.42 1.59 -13.76
C TYR A 68 -1.76 2.23 -12.54
N ALA A 69 -2.49 3.01 -11.75
CA ALA A 69 -1.95 3.67 -10.56
C ALA A 69 -1.40 2.69 -9.52
N VAL A 70 -2.09 1.56 -9.30
CA VAL A 70 -1.67 0.51 -8.36
C VAL A 70 -0.38 -0.18 -8.83
N THR A 71 -0.25 -0.44 -10.13
CA THR A 71 0.85 -1.22 -10.71
C THR A 71 2.09 -0.37 -11.03
N ALA A 72 1.91 0.80 -11.63
CA ALA A 72 2.98 1.69 -12.04
C ALA A 72 3.45 2.62 -10.91
N GLY A 73 2.56 2.91 -9.94
CA GLY A 73 2.81 3.92 -8.92
C GLY A 73 4.01 3.62 -8.03
N HIS A 74 4.96 4.57 -7.99
CA HIS A 74 6.14 4.54 -7.11
C HIS A 74 5.87 5.25 -5.76
N THR A 75 4.68 5.03 -5.20
CA THR A 75 4.25 5.61 -3.92
C THR A 75 4.19 4.56 -2.82
N ILE A 76 4.27 4.98 -1.56
CA ILE A 76 4.02 4.16 -0.36
C ILE A 76 2.53 3.91 -0.10
N ASP A 77 1.66 4.52 -0.89
CA ASP A 77 0.21 4.40 -0.81
C ASP A 77 -0.29 2.96 -1.06
N ILE A 78 -1.36 2.55 -0.41
CA ILE A 78 -2.06 1.30 -0.68
C ILE A 78 -3.49 1.64 -1.11
N PRO A 79 -3.69 1.86 -2.42
CA PRO A 79 -4.98 2.32 -2.91
C PRO A 79 -6.08 1.30 -2.67
N LEU A 80 -7.30 1.80 -2.58
CA LEU A 80 -8.51 0.98 -2.51
C LEU A 80 -9.68 1.68 -3.20
N ARG A 81 -10.68 0.89 -3.56
CA ARG A 81 -11.94 1.37 -4.12
C ARG A 81 -13.09 1.12 -3.18
N THR A 82 -14.23 1.75 -3.45
CA THR A 82 -15.44 1.56 -2.65
C THR A 82 -15.94 0.12 -2.72
N SER A 83 -15.82 -0.53 -3.88
CA SER A 83 -16.11 -1.96 -4.04
C SER A 83 -15.25 -2.83 -3.12
N ASP A 84 -13.96 -2.53 -2.98
CA ASP A 84 -13.01 -3.25 -2.12
C ASP A 84 -13.39 -3.14 -0.63
N VAL A 85 -13.90 -1.97 -0.19
CA VAL A 85 -14.41 -1.76 1.18
C VAL A 85 -15.69 -2.56 1.40
N LEU A 86 -16.60 -2.57 0.42
CA LEU A 86 -17.84 -3.34 0.52
C LEU A 86 -17.54 -4.84 0.66
N LEU A 87 -16.62 -5.37 -0.16
CA LEU A 87 -16.19 -6.76 -0.09
C LEU A 87 -15.64 -7.13 1.30
N ARG A 88 -14.76 -6.30 1.86
CA ARG A 88 -14.20 -6.53 3.20
C ARG A 88 -15.22 -6.41 4.32
N THR A 89 -16.31 -5.68 4.10
CA THR A 89 -17.39 -5.49 5.08
C THR A 89 -18.39 -6.64 5.07
N TYR A 90 -18.75 -7.15 3.89
CA TYR A 90 -19.87 -8.06 3.70
C TYR A 90 -19.51 -9.45 3.17
N SER A 91 -18.28 -9.66 2.73
CA SER A 91 -17.77 -10.99 2.36
C SER A 91 -16.82 -11.51 3.42
N ARG A 92 -16.54 -12.81 3.37
CA ARG A 92 -15.60 -13.48 4.27
C ARG A 92 -14.79 -14.52 3.51
N MET A 93 -13.53 -14.63 3.89
CA MET A 93 -12.75 -15.82 3.58
C MET A 93 -13.02 -16.86 4.65
N THR A 94 -13.22 -18.11 4.25
CA THR A 94 -12.99 -19.19 5.22
C THR A 94 -11.49 -19.31 5.40
N LEU A 95 -11.00 -18.69 6.47
CA LEU A 95 -9.80 -19.19 7.11
C LEU A 95 -10.14 -20.63 7.50
N ALA A 96 -9.47 -21.60 6.91
CA ALA A 96 -9.45 -22.93 7.51
C ALA A 96 -8.91 -22.72 8.93
N ASP A 97 -9.80 -22.88 9.91
CA ASP A 97 -9.57 -22.79 11.35
C ASP A 97 -8.93 -21.49 11.88
N ALA A 98 -9.64 -20.37 11.77
CA ALA A 98 -9.46 -19.26 12.70
C ALA A 98 -10.77 -19.02 13.46
N ASP A 99 -10.68 -19.22 14.76
CA ASP A 99 -11.69 -19.12 15.81
C ASP A 99 -12.90 -18.22 15.54
N ALA A 100 -14.04 -18.71 16.03
CA ALA A 100 -15.34 -18.06 16.05
C ALA A 100 -15.26 -16.55 16.40
N PRO A 101 -16.12 -15.71 15.80
CA PRO A 101 -16.17 -14.30 16.17
C PRO A 101 -16.55 -14.14 17.65
N PRO A 102 -15.91 -13.24 18.42
CA PRO A 102 -16.43 -12.90 19.73
C PRO A 102 -17.83 -12.32 19.55
N ALA A 103 -18.79 -12.88 20.29
CA ALA A 103 -20.14 -12.34 20.39
C ALA A 103 -20.06 -10.86 20.76
N ARG A 104 -20.90 -10.04 20.11
CA ARG A 104 -21.07 -8.63 20.47
C ARG A 104 -21.44 -8.56 21.96
N PRO A 105 -20.87 -7.64 22.75
CA PRO A 105 -21.30 -7.48 24.13
C PRO A 105 -22.73 -6.94 24.14
N GLU A 106 -23.67 -7.77 24.59
CA GLU A 106 -24.99 -7.31 25.02
C GLU A 106 -24.78 -6.36 26.21
N VAL A 107 -25.11 -5.10 25.99
CA VAL A 107 -25.26 -4.14 27.09
C VAL A 107 -26.57 -4.50 27.78
N ASN A 108 -26.50 -5.13 28.95
CA ASN A 108 -27.60 -5.14 29.90
C ASN A 108 -27.10 -4.86 31.31
N SER A 109 -27.78 -3.87 31.88
CA SER A 109 -27.64 -3.27 33.19
C SER A 109 -27.81 -4.24 34.36
N ALA A 110 -27.13 -3.90 35.45
CA ALA A 110 -27.15 -4.51 36.79
C ALA A 110 -28.52 -5.01 37.30
N THR A 111 -28.53 -6.16 38.00
CA THR A 111 -28.83 -6.29 39.45
C THR A 111 -28.72 -7.74 39.95
N ASP A 112 -27.92 -7.92 41.00
CA ASP A 112 -28.10 -8.70 42.24
C ASP A 112 -28.78 -10.10 42.31
N LYS A 113 -27.99 -11.01 42.92
CA LYS A 113 -28.29 -11.99 44.01
C LYS A 113 -28.76 -13.43 43.71
N ASP A 114 -27.92 -14.33 44.25
CA ASP A 114 -28.16 -15.58 44.97
C ASP A 114 -28.78 -16.81 44.28
N SER A 115 -27.99 -17.90 44.31
CA SER A 115 -28.34 -19.32 44.61
C SER A 115 -27.93 -20.35 43.54
N GLU A 116 -26.98 -21.21 43.91
CA GLU A 116 -26.74 -22.58 43.40
C GLU A 116 -27.66 -23.60 44.13
N PRO A 117 -27.69 -24.93 43.83
CA PRO A 117 -27.16 -25.70 42.68
C PRO A 117 -28.06 -26.86 42.12
N GLU A 118 -27.70 -27.35 40.90
CA GLU A 118 -27.79 -28.74 40.35
C GLU A 118 -29.16 -29.50 40.20
N PRO A 119 -29.28 -30.65 39.46
CA PRO A 119 -28.29 -31.44 38.69
C PRO A 119 -28.71 -31.94 37.25
N LYS A 120 -27.67 -32.35 36.51
CA LYS A 120 -27.53 -33.40 35.46
C LYS A 120 -28.77 -34.10 34.89
N GLN A 121 -28.83 -34.22 33.55
CA GLN A 121 -29.07 -35.49 32.83
C GLN A 121 -28.87 -35.35 31.30
N ASN A 122 -27.92 -36.10 30.75
CA ASN A 122 -27.92 -36.56 29.35
C ASN A 122 -28.85 -37.78 29.24
N PRO A 123 -29.47 -38.01 28.08
CA PRO A 123 -29.12 -39.24 27.37
C PRO A 123 -28.98 -39.07 25.85
N SER A 124 -28.05 -39.87 25.33
CA SER A 124 -27.80 -40.14 23.91
C SER A 124 -28.88 -41.06 23.34
N ALA A 125 -29.36 -40.76 22.12
CA ALA A 125 -30.09 -41.69 21.26
C ALA A 125 -29.83 -41.39 19.76
N THR A 126 -28.99 -42.25 19.18
CA THR A 126 -29.01 -42.87 17.85
C THR A 126 -29.73 -42.17 16.67
N ALA A 127 -28.96 -41.90 15.61
CA ALA A 127 -29.33 -41.46 14.24
C ALA A 127 -30.25 -42.48 13.50
N PRO A 128 -30.90 -42.19 12.34
CA PRO A 128 -30.25 -41.74 11.09
C PRO A 128 -31.05 -40.79 10.18
N GLY A 129 -30.37 -39.94 9.42
CA GLY A 129 -31.01 -39.14 8.38
C GLY A 129 -30.02 -38.24 7.68
N GLY A 130 -29.55 -38.69 6.52
CA GLY A 130 -28.62 -37.95 5.67
C GLY A 130 -29.17 -36.58 5.32
N ASN A 131 -28.32 -35.57 5.47
CA ASN A 131 -28.35 -34.42 4.59
C ASN A 131 -26.90 -34.17 4.21
N ASP A 132 -26.56 -34.63 3.01
CA ASP A 132 -25.47 -34.12 2.20
C ASP A 132 -25.51 -32.60 2.27
N ARG A 133 -24.74 -32.01 3.18
CA ARG A 133 -24.32 -30.63 3.01
C ARG A 133 -23.36 -30.67 1.83
N PRO A 134 -23.66 -29.99 0.71
CA PRO A 134 -22.68 -29.89 -0.35
C PRO A 134 -21.45 -29.24 0.28
N GLN A 135 -20.34 -29.99 0.31
CA GLN A 135 -19.04 -29.48 0.70
C GLN A 135 -18.76 -28.33 -0.25
N SER A 136 -19.05 -27.12 0.21
CA SER A 136 -18.73 -25.90 -0.52
C SER A 136 -17.22 -25.84 -0.58
N ASN A 137 -16.65 -26.13 -1.76
CA ASN A 137 -15.26 -25.85 -2.10
C ASN A 137 -15.06 -24.33 -2.02
N ARG A 138 -14.85 -23.82 -0.81
CA ARG A 138 -14.62 -22.41 -0.50
C ARG A 138 -13.13 -22.16 -0.70
N SER A 139 -12.81 -21.38 -1.73
CA SER A 139 -11.44 -21.10 -2.14
C SER A 139 -10.74 -20.32 -1.02
N SER A 140 -9.78 -20.95 -0.35
CA SER A 140 -8.78 -20.27 0.47
C SER A 140 -7.80 -19.52 -0.45
N LEU A 141 -7.00 -18.59 0.08
CA LEU A 141 -5.87 -17.95 -0.61
C LEU A 141 -4.75 -18.98 -0.91
N THR A 142 -5.04 -19.94 -1.78
CA THR A 142 -4.17 -21.07 -2.12
C THR A 142 -4.19 -21.33 -3.61
N GLY A 143 -3.09 -21.90 -4.11
CA GLY A 143 -2.88 -22.20 -5.52
C GLY A 143 -2.10 -21.12 -6.28
N PRO A 144 -1.93 -21.33 -7.60
CA PRO A 144 -1.06 -20.51 -8.43
C PRO A 144 -1.71 -19.16 -8.74
N LEU A 145 -0.88 -18.12 -8.90
CA LEU A 145 -1.33 -16.76 -9.22
C LEU A 145 -2.17 -16.70 -10.51
N GLN A 146 -1.90 -17.58 -11.47
CA GLN A 146 -2.69 -17.71 -12.71
C GLN A 146 -4.17 -17.98 -12.42
N THR A 147 -4.47 -18.82 -11.42
CA THR A 147 -5.86 -19.12 -11.05
C THR A 147 -6.62 -17.87 -10.61
N PHE A 148 -5.94 -16.91 -9.98
CA PHE A 148 -6.55 -15.64 -9.57
C PHE A 148 -6.72 -14.69 -10.75
N VAL A 149 -5.79 -14.70 -11.71
CA VAL A 149 -5.94 -13.96 -12.97
C VAL A 149 -7.16 -14.47 -13.75
N ASP A 150 -7.32 -15.79 -13.85
CA ASP A 150 -8.40 -16.42 -14.60
C ASP A 150 -9.78 -16.25 -13.94
N GLN A 151 -9.82 -16.23 -12.59
CA GLN A 151 -11.06 -16.06 -11.83
C GLN A 151 -11.43 -14.59 -11.59
N GLY A 152 -10.47 -13.69 -11.61
CA GLY A 152 -10.67 -12.26 -11.40
C GLY A 152 -11.23 -11.57 -12.64
N ARG A 153 -11.77 -10.37 -12.45
CA ARG A 153 -12.07 -9.46 -13.56
C ARG A 153 -10.80 -9.04 -14.31
N PRO A 154 -10.90 -8.59 -15.58
CA PRO A 154 -9.73 -8.15 -16.36
C PRO A 154 -8.83 -7.14 -15.64
N VAL A 155 -9.44 -6.14 -14.98
CA VAL A 155 -8.74 -5.13 -14.17
C VAL A 155 -7.95 -5.76 -13.02
N SER A 156 -8.58 -6.66 -12.24
CA SER A 156 -7.92 -7.35 -11.13
C SER A 156 -6.79 -8.27 -11.63
N GLY A 157 -7.03 -8.99 -12.73
CA GLY A 157 -6.03 -9.84 -13.38
C GLY A 157 -4.80 -9.03 -13.83
N ARG A 158 -5.02 -7.86 -14.44
CA ARG A 158 -3.95 -6.93 -14.82
C ARG A 158 -3.10 -6.49 -13.63
N ILE A 159 -3.74 -6.18 -12.49
CA ILE A 159 -3.03 -5.81 -11.25
C ILE A 159 -2.18 -6.97 -10.75
N VAL A 160 -2.74 -8.18 -10.68
CA VAL A 160 -2.00 -9.39 -10.27
C VAL A 160 -0.80 -9.61 -11.19
N THR A 161 -0.99 -9.62 -12.51
CA THR A 161 0.11 -9.79 -13.47
C THR A 161 1.18 -8.72 -13.33
N GLY A 162 0.79 -7.44 -13.24
CA GLY A 162 1.71 -6.32 -13.15
C GLY A 162 2.55 -6.35 -11.86
N LEU A 163 1.90 -6.56 -10.71
CA LEU A 163 2.59 -6.61 -9.42
C LEU A 163 3.44 -7.86 -9.25
N SER A 164 2.97 -9.02 -9.70
CA SER A 164 3.77 -10.26 -9.69
C SER A 164 5.05 -10.08 -10.48
N LYS A 165 4.96 -9.57 -11.72
CA LYS A 165 6.14 -9.25 -12.54
C LYS A 165 7.07 -8.26 -11.82
N GLY A 166 6.52 -7.19 -11.25
CA GLY A 166 7.30 -6.16 -10.54
C GLY A 166 8.00 -6.66 -9.27
N LEU A 167 7.47 -7.71 -8.63
CA LEU A 167 8.04 -8.34 -7.44
C LEU A 167 8.98 -9.51 -7.77
N GLY A 168 8.96 -9.99 -9.01
CA GLY A 168 9.80 -11.10 -9.49
C GLY A 168 9.14 -12.48 -9.41
N PHE A 169 7.81 -12.54 -9.40
CA PHE A 169 7.03 -13.79 -9.43
C PHE A 169 6.53 -14.11 -10.83
N SER A 170 6.51 -15.39 -11.16
CA SER A 170 5.79 -15.98 -12.29
C SER A 170 4.32 -16.21 -11.92
N LEU A 171 3.43 -16.23 -12.91
CA LEU A 171 2.02 -16.58 -12.67
C LEU A 171 1.82 -18.04 -12.24
N GLN A 172 2.82 -18.89 -12.45
CA GLN A 172 2.81 -20.28 -11.98
C GLN A 172 3.22 -20.42 -10.51
N ASP A 173 3.77 -19.35 -9.90
CA ASP A 173 4.11 -19.38 -8.48
C ASP A 173 2.84 -19.39 -7.62
N ASP A 174 2.90 -20.09 -6.49
CA ASP A 174 1.80 -20.15 -5.54
C ASP A 174 1.69 -18.88 -4.68
N VAL A 175 0.45 -18.55 -4.28
CA VAL A 175 0.17 -17.48 -3.32
C VAL A 175 0.96 -17.66 -2.01
N ALA A 176 1.17 -18.90 -1.58
CA ALA A 176 1.97 -19.22 -0.39
C ALA A 176 3.41 -18.69 -0.50
N SER A 177 4.02 -18.75 -1.70
CA SER A 177 5.36 -18.21 -1.96
C SER A 177 5.39 -16.69 -1.85
N VAL A 178 4.35 -16.00 -2.33
CA VAL A 178 4.20 -14.54 -2.19
C VAL A 178 4.10 -14.14 -0.73
N VAL A 179 3.25 -14.82 0.05
CA VAL A 179 3.07 -14.54 1.49
C VAL A 179 4.35 -14.81 2.26
N ALA A 180 5.04 -15.92 1.99
CA ALA A 180 6.32 -16.26 2.62
C ALA A 180 7.40 -15.21 2.31
N ALA A 181 7.48 -14.75 1.06
CA ALA A 181 8.41 -13.71 0.65
C ALA A 181 8.10 -12.36 1.31
N TYR A 182 6.82 -11.99 1.42
CA TYR A 182 6.38 -10.80 2.15
C TYR A 182 6.77 -10.86 3.64
N ASP A 183 6.52 -11.98 4.30
CA ASP A 183 6.89 -12.16 5.70
C ASP A 183 8.41 -12.14 5.93
N ALA A 184 9.18 -12.77 5.03
CA ALA A 184 10.64 -12.70 5.07
C ALA A 184 11.13 -11.26 4.89
N HIS A 185 10.55 -10.52 3.94
CA HIS A 185 10.87 -9.12 3.68
C HIS A 185 10.62 -8.24 4.92
N ARG A 186 9.45 -8.39 5.55
CA ARG A 186 9.06 -7.67 6.77
C ARG A 186 9.93 -8.03 7.96
N LYS A 187 10.30 -9.30 8.14
CA LYS A 187 11.20 -9.75 9.21
C LYS A 187 12.61 -9.16 9.06
N ASN A 188 13.10 -9.07 7.83
CA ASN A 188 14.40 -8.46 7.54
C ASN A 188 14.40 -6.95 7.83
N ALA A 189 13.27 -6.26 7.59
CA ALA A 189 13.07 -4.85 7.93
C ALA A 189 13.12 -4.59 9.45
N ARG A 190 12.52 -5.50 10.22
CA ARG A 190 12.38 -5.39 11.68
C ARG A 190 13.64 -5.78 12.44
N ARG A 191 14.60 -6.45 11.80
CA ARG A 191 15.90 -6.67 12.43
C ARG A 191 16.52 -5.29 12.63
N PRO A 192 16.78 -4.85 13.87
CA PRO A 192 17.54 -3.64 14.06
C PRO A 192 18.84 -3.89 13.29
N GLY A 193 19.14 -3.02 12.33
CA GLY A 193 20.48 -2.97 11.79
C GLY A 193 21.47 -2.86 12.97
N PRO A 194 22.78 -3.06 12.76
CA PRO A 194 23.79 -2.94 13.81
C PRO A 194 23.77 -1.59 14.61
N GLY A 195 22.91 -0.63 14.22
CA GLY A 195 22.66 0.68 14.80
C GLY A 195 21.56 0.78 15.87
N GLY A 196 21.37 -0.23 16.73
CA GLY A 196 20.85 0.02 18.08
C GLY A 196 21.77 0.92 18.92
N ARG A 197 22.97 1.23 18.40
CA ARG A 197 23.89 2.25 18.87
C ARG A 197 23.48 3.61 18.32
N ARG A 198 23.44 4.64 19.18
CA ARG A 198 23.27 6.07 18.85
C ARG A 198 23.71 6.36 17.41
N ARG A 199 22.78 6.85 16.57
CA ARG A 199 23.13 7.35 15.23
C ARG A 199 24.37 8.25 15.37
N PRO A 200 25.50 7.91 14.73
CA PRO A 200 26.65 8.80 14.77
C PRO A 200 26.20 10.17 14.27
N GLY A 201 26.57 11.23 14.99
CA GLY A 201 26.22 12.59 14.58
C GLY A 201 26.67 12.84 13.13
N SER A 202 26.01 13.75 12.43
CA SER A 202 26.26 14.01 10.99
C SER A 202 27.69 14.43 10.64
N GLY A 203 28.57 14.67 11.62
CA GLY A 203 29.89 15.26 11.40
C GLY A 203 29.83 16.77 11.21
N ARG A 204 28.61 17.34 11.16
CA ARG A 204 28.37 18.76 10.88
C ARG A 204 29.01 19.65 11.94
N ARG A 205 28.97 19.25 13.21
CA ARG A 205 29.53 20.05 14.30
C ARG A 205 31.05 20.12 14.20
N GLU A 206 31.71 18.99 13.96
CA GLU A 206 33.16 18.93 13.77
C GLU A 206 33.58 19.75 12.54
N LEU A 207 32.85 19.64 11.43
CA LEU A 207 33.09 20.44 10.22
C LEU A 207 32.90 21.94 10.47
N LEU A 208 31.81 22.35 11.13
CA LEU A 208 31.57 23.76 11.43
C LEU A 208 32.65 24.34 12.35
N GLN A 209 33.15 23.55 13.31
CA GLN A 209 34.26 23.98 14.16
C GLN A 209 35.51 24.23 13.32
N GLU A 210 35.90 23.28 12.47
CA GLU A 210 37.09 23.41 11.64
C GLU A 210 36.99 24.55 10.62
N ILE A 211 35.79 24.78 10.06
CA ILE A 211 35.51 25.94 9.20
C ILE A 211 35.69 27.23 9.99
N THR A 212 35.17 27.32 11.21
CA THR A 212 35.27 28.53 12.05
C THR A 212 36.70 28.76 12.51
N ASP A 213 37.46 27.70 12.78
CA ASP A 213 38.87 27.80 13.17
C ASP A 213 39.74 28.33 12.01
N LYS A 214 39.44 27.93 10.77
CA LYS A 214 40.18 28.38 9.57
C LYS A 214 39.70 29.74 9.06
N TRP A 215 38.40 30.02 9.15
CA TRP A 215 37.74 31.25 8.70
C TRP A 215 36.77 31.76 9.78
N PRO A 216 37.26 32.49 10.79
CA PRO A 216 36.45 32.99 11.89
C PRO A 216 35.25 33.85 11.44
N GLU A 217 35.40 34.58 10.33
CA GLU A 217 34.34 35.38 9.72
C GLU A 217 33.13 34.56 9.25
N LEU A 218 33.29 33.24 9.04
CA LEU A 218 32.19 32.34 8.69
C LEU A 218 31.47 31.78 9.93
N GLY A 219 31.98 32.02 11.14
CA GLY A 219 31.38 31.53 12.39
C GLY A 219 30.09 32.25 12.80
N ASP A 220 29.91 33.51 12.38
CA ASP A 220 28.71 34.31 12.68
C ASP A 220 27.92 34.60 11.40
N ALA A 221 26.73 34.00 11.32
CA ALA A 221 25.82 34.14 10.19
C ALA A 221 25.41 35.58 9.88
N LYS A 222 25.47 36.48 10.88
CA LYS A 222 25.11 37.89 10.70
C LYS A 222 26.11 38.67 9.85
N HIS A 223 27.34 38.17 9.70
CA HIS A 223 28.41 38.84 8.96
C HIS A 223 28.74 38.14 7.63
N TRP A 224 27.97 37.10 7.26
CA TRP A 224 28.21 36.36 6.02
C TRP A 224 28.08 37.23 4.76
N GLU A 225 27.16 38.19 4.73
CA GLU A 225 26.99 39.12 3.59
C GLU A 225 28.22 40.00 3.34
N GLU A 226 28.99 40.29 4.40
CA GLU A 226 30.18 41.12 4.34
C GLU A 226 31.44 40.30 4.01
N SER A 227 31.36 38.97 4.09
CA SER A 227 32.50 38.08 3.87
C SER A 227 32.94 38.08 2.40
N PRO A 228 34.20 38.42 2.08
CA PRO A 228 34.70 38.34 0.72
C PRO A 228 34.75 36.88 0.22
N LEU A 229 34.78 35.89 1.11
CA LEU A 229 34.83 34.47 0.76
C LEU A 229 33.54 33.94 0.14
N LEU A 230 32.39 34.51 0.51
CA LEU A 230 31.08 34.06 0.03
C LEU A 230 30.64 34.75 -1.28
N LYS A 231 31.45 35.70 -1.79
CA LYS A 231 31.20 36.35 -3.08
C LYS A 231 31.29 35.32 -4.22
N PRO A 232 30.47 35.45 -5.29
CA PRO A 232 30.42 34.50 -6.39
C PRO A 232 31.79 34.14 -6.97
N ASP A 233 32.66 35.14 -7.15
CA ASP A 233 34.00 34.98 -7.73
C ASP A 233 34.92 34.06 -6.91
N ASN A 234 34.64 33.87 -5.62
CA ASN A 234 35.47 33.09 -4.69
C ASN A 234 34.85 31.75 -4.30
N GLN A 235 33.63 31.44 -4.75
CA GLN A 235 32.91 30.23 -4.33
C GLN A 235 33.62 28.94 -4.74
N GLU A 236 34.14 28.87 -5.96
CA GLU A 236 34.85 27.67 -6.44
C GLU A 236 36.11 27.39 -5.63
N GLN A 237 36.89 28.44 -5.34
CA GLN A 237 38.09 28.33 -4.52
C GLN A 237 37.74 27.93 -3.08
N LEU A 238 36.74 28.58 -2.47
CA LEU A 238 36.28 28.25 -1.13
C LEU A 238 35.81 26.78 -1.04
N LEU A 239 35.04 26.31 -2.02
CA LEU A 239 34.61 24.92 -2.08
C LEU A 239 35.79 23.95 -2.26
N ALA A 240 36.77 24.30 -3.07
CA ALA A 240 37.98 23.49 -3.24
C ALA A 240 38.75 23.39 -1.92
N GLU A 241 38.88 24.48 -1.18
CA GLU A 241 39.55 24.51 0.12
C GLU A 241 38.77 23.79 1.22
N LEU A 242 37.44 23.92 1.25
CA LEU A 242 36.57 23.18 2.17
C LEU A 242 36.72 21.68 1.99
N LYS A 243 36.80 21.21 0.73
CA LYS A 243 36.97 19.79 0.41
C LYS A 243 38.29 19.19 0.90
N GLN A 244 39.30 20.02 1.17
CA GLN A 244 40.59 19.56 1.71
C GLN A 244 40.58 19.35 3.23
N LEU A 245 39.55 19.82 3.94
CA LEU A 245 39.48 19.69 5.40
C LEU A 245 39.28 18.22 5.82
N PRO A 246 40.05 17.70 6.79
CA PRO A 246 39.81 16.39 7.39
C PRO A 246 38.38 16.15 7.86
N ALA A 247 37.72 17.12 8.51
CA ALA A 247 36.33 16.97 8.93
C ALA A 247 35.36 16.96 7.75
N TRP A 248 35.70 17.60 6.62
CA TRP A 248 34.89 17.54 5.40
C TRP A 248 34.77 16.11 4.89
N LYS A 249 35.90 15.39 4.78
CA LYS A 249 35.90 13.99 4.33
C LYS A 249 35.01 13.11 5.22
N SER A 250 35.07 13.33 6.54
CA SER A 250 34.25 12.58 7.50
C SER A 250 32.76 12.93 7.41
N TYR A 251 32.43 14.22 7.23
CA TYR A 251 31.08 14.71 7.02
C TYR A 251 30.48 14.17 5.71
N ASP A 252 31.21 14.29 4.60
CA ASP A 252 30.78 13.87 3.28
C ASP A 252 30.55 12.36 3.21
N GLN A 253 31.47 11.57 3.78
CA GLN A 253 31.29 10.11 3.88
C GLN A 253 30.02 9.74 4.66
N ARG A 254 29.74 10.41 5.80
CA ARG A 254 28.54 10.15 6.60
C ARG A 254 27.27 10.61 5.90
N ARG A 255 27.32 11.74 5.20
CA ARG A 255 26.22 12.26 4.38
C ARG A 255 25.88 11.28 3.27
N GLN A 256 26.89 10.81 2.53
CA GLN A 256 26.72 9.83 1.46
C GLN A 256 26.15 8.51 1.98
N GLN A 257 26.67 8.00 3.12
CA GLN A 257 26.10 6.84 3.79
C GLN A 257 24.64 7.06 4.21
N SER A 258 24.28 8.25 4.69
CA SER A 258 22.90 8.56 5.05
C SER A 258 21.97 8.55 3.84
N ILE A 259 22.40 9.13 2.71
CA ILE A 259 21.64 9.13 1.46
C ILE A 259 21.44 7.69 0.98
N GLU A 260 22.50 6.87 0.95
CA GLU A 260 22.41 5.47 0.54
C GLU A 260 21.48 4.65 1.45
N LEU A 261 21.52 4.88 2.77
CA LEU A 261 20.62 4.23 3.72
C LEU A 261 19.16 4.66 3.52
N GLU A 262 18.93 5.93 3.22
CA GLU A 262 17.59 6.48 2.94
C GLU A 262 17.03 5.87 1.64
N GLU A 263 17.80 5.84 0.56
CA GLU A 263 17.41 5.19 -0.71
C GLU A 263 17.17 3.68 -0.55
N GLN A 264 17.93 3.00 0.31
CA GLN A 264 17.70 1.59 0.62
C GLN A 264 16.41 1.41 1.41
N SER A 265 16.12 2.29 2.37
CA SER A 265 14.90 2.29 3.15
C SER A 265 13.67 2.54 2.28
N GLU A 266 13.73 3.54 1.39
CA GLU A 266 12.65 3.87 0.46
C GLU A 266 12.36 2.71 -0.50
N ARG A 267 13.40 2.12 -1.11
CA ARG A 267 13.24 0.92 -1.96
C ARG A 267 12.63 -0.26 -1.21
N HIS A 268 13.00 -0.45 0.06
CA HIS A 268 12.44 -1.47 0.92
C HIS A 268 10.95 -1.20 1.17
N GLU A 269 10.58 0.00 1.60
CA GLU A 269 9.20 0.39 1.88
C GLU A 269 8.29 0.23 0.65
N LEU A 270 8.76 0.71 -0.52
CA LEU A 270 8.02 0.57 -1.77
C LEU A 270 7.82 -0.90 -2.18
N ARG A 271 8.83 -1.75 -1.94
CA ARG A 271 8.70 -3.19 -2.19
C ARG A 271 7.69 -3.82 -1.25
N GLU A 272 7.68 -3.43 0.03
CA GLU A 272 6.70 -3.89 1.02
C GLU A 272 5.27 -3.50 0.62
N VAL A 273 5.07 -2.26 0.19
CA VAL A 273 3.78 -1.74 -0.28
C VAL A 273 3.29 -2.50 -1.51
N LYS A 274 4.17 -2.83 -2.47
CA LYS A 274 3.80 -3.65 -3.64
C LYS A 274 3.33 -5.05 -3.24
N PHE A 275 3.97 -5.69 -2.25
CA PHE A 275 3.46 -6.95 -1.71
C PHE A 275 2.06 -6.79 -1.14
N ARG A 276 1.82 -5.75 -0.34
CA ARG A 276 0.50 -5.49 0.27
C ARG A 276 -0.57 -5.24 -0.79
N ARG A 277 -0.27 -4.46 -1.84
CA ARG A 277 -1.18 -4.25 -2.99
C ARG A 277 -1.53 -5.57 -3.69
N LEU A 278 -0.55 -6.44 -3.92
CA LEU A 278 -0.77 -7.75 -4.56
C LEU A 278 -1.66 -8.63 -3.68
N ILE A 279 -1.32 -8.78 -2.41
CA ILE A 279 -2.11 -9.57 -1.44
C ILE A 279 -3.53 -9.04 -1.36
N ASN A 280 -3.73 -7.73 -1.17
CA ASN A 280 -5.06 -7.11 -1.11
C ASN A 280 -5.90 -7.36 -2.39
N THR A 281 -5.26 -7.48 -3.55
CA THR A 281 -5.93 -7.76 -4.82
C THR A 281 -6.36 -9.23 -4.88
N LEU A 282 -5.47 -10.16 -4.53
CA LEU A 282 -5.78 -11.59 -4.43
C LEU A 282 -6.93 -11.85 -3.44
N GLU A 283 -6.88 -11.17 -2.30
CA GLU A 283 -7.95 -11.17 -1.30
C GLU A 283 -9.29 -10.73 -1.89
N SER A 284 -9.29 -9.61 -2.63
CA SER A 284 -10.52 -9.04 -3.18
C SER A 284 -11.14 -9.96 -4.23
N ILE A 285 -10.35 -10.67 -5.04
CA ILE A 285 -10.83 -11.69 -5.98
C ILE A 285 -11.57 -12.83 -5.25
N VAL A 286 -11.01 -13.31 -4.14
CA VAL A 286 -11.66 -14.36 -3.33
C VAL A 286 -12.94 -13.84 -2.68
N LEU A 287 -12.90 -12.64 -2.09
CA LEU A 287 -14.06 -12.04 -1.45
C LEU A 287 -15.19 -11.80 -2.44
N GLU A 288 -14.90 -11.36 -3.65
CA GLU A 288 -15.87 -11.17 -4.73
C GLU A 288 -16.60 -12.47 -5.06
N LYS A 289 -15.86 -13.56 -5.27
CA LYS A 289 -16.43 -14.89 -5.55
C LYS A 289 -17.32 -15.41 -4.43
N HIS A 290 -16.98 -15.09 -3.18
CA HIS A 290 -17.74 -15.54 -2.01
C HIS A 290 -18.94 -14.66 -1.68
N LEU A 291 -18.98 -13.40 -2.13
CA LEU A 291 -20.01 -12.44 -1.74
C LEU A 291 -21.45 -12.99 -1.95
N PRO A 292 -21.81 -13.63 -3.09
CA PRO A 292 -23.16 -14.15 -3.30
C PRO A 292 -23.56 -15.30 -2.37
N GLN A 293 -22.60 -15.95 -1.70
CA GLN A 293 -22.84 -17.08 -0.81
C GLN A 293 -23.09 -16.65 0.64
N VAL A 294 -22.65 -15.44 1.00
CA VAL A 294 -22.62 -14.97 2.41
C VAL A 294 -23.38 -13.68 2.64
N ALA A 295 -23.58 -12.87 1.59
CA ALA A 295 -24.27 -11.59 1.68
C ALA A 295 -25.72 -11.69 1.14
N THR A 296 -26.55 -10.72 1.52
CA THR A 296 -27.94 -10.66 1.02
C THR A 296 -27.97 -10.27 -0.47
N PRO A 297 -29.04 -10.63 -1.21
CA PRO A 297 -29.17 -10.25 -2.62
C PRO A 297 -29.02 -8.74 -2.88
N GLU A 298 -29.49 -7.91 -1.96
CA GLU A 298 -29.38 -6.45 -2.05
C GLU A 298 -27.93 -5.98 -1.98
N VAL A 299 -27.09 -6.62 -1.15
CA VAL A 299 -25.66 -6.30 -1.05
C VAL A 299 -24.92 -6.75 -2.31
N VAL A 300 -25.26 -7.92 -2.84
CA VAL A 300 -24.68 -8.43 -4.09
C VAL A 300 -25.01 -7.49 -5.26
N GLU A 301 -26.27 -7.04 -5.35
CA GLU A 301 -26.65 -6.09 -6.39
C GLU A 301 -25.99 -4.73 -6.19
N ARG A 302 -25.89 -4.26 -4.94
CA ARG A 302 -25.15 -3.04 -4.62
C ARG A 302 -23.69 -3.13 -5.07
N TYR A 303 -23.04 -4.27 -4.87
CA TYR A 303 -21.68 -4.51 -5.33
C TYR A 303 -21.60 -4.39 -6.85
N ARG A 304 -22.47 -5.09 -7.60
CA ARG A 304 -22.50 -4.99 -9.08
C ARG A 304 -22.70 -3.56 -9.58
N LEU A 305 -23.56 -2.78 -8.90
CA LEU A 305 -23.78 -1.37 -9.21
C LEU A 305 -22.52 -0.52 -8.97
N LEU A 306 -21.76 -0.78 -7.90
CA LEU A 306 -20.49 -0.10 -7.67
C LEU A 306 -19.46 -0.42 -8.74
N ILE A 307 -19.40 -1.67 -9.19
CA ILE A 307 -18.48 -2.09 -10.25
C ILE A 307 -18.78 -1.37 -11.55
N ARG A 308 -20.06 -1.29 -11.95
CA ARG A 308 -20.47 -0.51 -13.12
C ARG A 308 -20.05 0.96 -13.04
N LEU A 309 -20.17 1.59 -11.87
CA LEU A 309 -19.69 2.96 -11.68
C LEU A 309 -18.17 3.06 -11.75
N GLU A 310 -17.45 2.12 -11.17
CA GLU A 310 -15.98 2.10 -11.22
C GLU A 310 -15.47 1.82 -12.65
N GLU A 311 -16.21 1.07 -13.45
CA GLU A 311 -15.90 0.78 -14.87
C GLU A 311 -16.40 1.87 -15.82
N SER A 312 -17.07 2.91 -15.32
CA SER A 312 -17.46 4.07 -16.12
C SER A 312 -16.26 4.94 -16.51
N THR A 313 -16.48 5.83 -17.48
CA THR A 313 -15.47 6.73 -18.03
C THR A 313 -15.83 8.20 -17.77
N LEU A 314 -14.85 9.09 -17.84
CA LEU A 314 -15.10 10.53 -17.81
C LEU A 314 -16.03 10.93 -18.96
N GLY A 315 -17.14 11.61 -18.64
CA GLY A 315 -18.11 12.08 -19.63
C GLY A 315 -19.16 11.04 -20.03
N SER A 316 -19.15 9.83 -19.45
CA SER A 316 -20.25 8.88 -19.62
C SER A 316 -21.55 9.42 -18.99
N THR A 317 -22.58 9.57 -19.82
CA THR A 317 -23.86 10.21 -19.49
C THR A 317 -24.85 9.34 -18.69
N GLU A 318 -24.40 8.31 -17.98
CA GLU A 318 -25.30 7.41 -17.22
C GLU A 318 -25.63 7.92 -15.80
N SER A 319 -25.26 9.16 -15.46
CA SER A 319 -25.65 9.80 -14.19
C SER A 319 -26.30 11.16 -14.44
N ARG A 320 -27.55 11.14 -14.89
CA ARG A 320 -28.54 12.18 -14.59
C ARG A 320 -29.87 11.53 -14.25
#